data_AF-A0A2I0NSE5-F1
#
_entry.id   AF-A0A2I0NSE5-F1
#
_cell.length_a   1.000
_cell.length_b   1.000
_cell.length_c   1.000
_cell.angle_alpha   90.00
_cell.angle_beta   90.00
_cell.angle_gamma   90.00
#
_symmetry.space_group_name_H-M   'P 1'
#
loop_
_entity.id
_entity.type
_entity.pdbx_description
1 polymer ?
#
loop_
_entity_poly.entity_id
_entity_poly.type
_entity_poly.pdbx_seq_one_letter_code
_entity_poly.pdbx_strand_id
1 'polypeptide(L)'
;MNQFLTDYIERIRSGIDDIPETTAHEIASAFLSFRFELFANAVKECTHAIALLGPGKDPAHSAAHAALRKALGIVLANAQDLDNSRVTADTGIRFDERERTYIAIRLPPDAVEVPATLELENALVLIYAAALIASPEDEGAMGEHRKYFVRMLTAYKKALGIV
;
A
#
# COMPACT_ATOMS: atom_id res chain seq x y z
N MET A 1 -8.85 12.79 9.98
CA MET A 1 -7.94 11.75 9.43
C MET A 1 -8.27 10.33 9.87
N ASN A 2 -8.62 10.07 11.13
CA ASN A 2 -9.14 8.75 11.51
C ASN A 2 -10.32 8.30 10.64
N GLN A 3 -11.35 9.15 10.52
CA GLN A 3 -12.50 8.87 9.67
C GLN A 3 -12.10 8.70 8.20
N PHE A 4 -11.27 9.60 7.67
CA PHE A 4 -10.75 9.50 6.31
C PHE A 4 -10.09 8.13 6.01
N LEU A 5 -9.26 7.61 6.92
CA LEU A 5 -8.64 6.30 6.75
C LEU A 5 -9.69 5.18 6.79
N THR A 6 -10.68 5.27 7.68
CA THR A 6 -11.80 4.33 7.72
C THR A 6 -12.61 4.36 6.42
N ASP A 7 -12.97 5.55 5.92
CA ASP A 7 -13.71 5.72 4.67
C ASP A 7 -12.91 5.18 3.47
N TYR A 8 -11.59 5.38 3.48
CA TYR A 8 -10.70 4.81 2.48
C TYR A 8 -10.73 3.28 2.47
N ILE A 9 -10.59 2.64 3.64
CA ILE A 9 -10.59 1.18 3.77
C ILE A 9 -11.95 0.62 3.29
N GLU A 10 -13.06 1.21 3.72
CA GLU A 10 -14.39 0.77 3.28
C GLU A 10 -14.59 0.94 1.78
N ARG A 11 -14.06 2.03 1.19
CA ARG A 11 -14.17 2.31 -0.24
C ARG A 11 -13.47 1.25 -1.11
N ILE A 12 -12.36 0.67 -0.66
CA ILE A 12 -11.62 -0.32 -1.45
C ILE A 12 -11.99 -1.77 -1.11
N ARG A 13 -12.75 -2.00 -0.02
CA ARG A 13 -13.08 -3.33 0.51
C ARG A 13 -13.63 -4.28 -0.54
N SER A 14 -14.64 -3.86 -1.29
CA SER A 14 -15.30 -4.69 -2.29
C SER A 14 -14.46 -5.01 -3.53
N GLY A 15 -13.26 -4.43 -3.66
CA GLY A 15 -12.31 -4.79 -4.72
C GLY A 15 -11.22 -5.74 -4.23
N ILE A 16 -11.18 -6.04 -2.93
CA ILE A 16 -10.07 -6.73 -2.26
C ILE A 16 -10.57 -7.92 -1.42
N ASP A 17 -11.88 -7.99 -1.14
CA ASP A 17 -12.48 -9.05 -0.31
C ASP A 17 -12.43 -10.45 -0.94
N ASP A 18 -11.98 -10.57 -2.19
CA ASP A 18 -11.75 -11.84 -2.87
C ASP A 18 -10.33 -12.41 -2.70
N ILE A 19 -9.41 -11.67 -2.08
CA ILE A 19 -8.04 -12.13 -1.82
C ILE A 19 -8.09 -13.30 -0.83
N PRO A 20 -7.50 -14.47 -1.17
CA PRO A 20 -7.39 -15.58 -0.23
C PRO A 20 -6.60 -15.19 1.01
N GLU A 21 -7.04 -15.65 2.19
CA GLU A 21 -6.40 -15.37 3.48
C GLU A 21 -4.90 -15.68 3.49
N THR A 22 -4.48 -16.80 2.89
CA THR A 22 -3.06 -17.14 2.77
C THR A 22 -2.26 -16.12 1.95
N THR A 23 -2.86 -15.54 0.91
CA THR A 23 -2.22 -14.46 0.15
C THR A 23 -2.23 -13.15 0.94
N ALA A 24 -3.31 -12.89 1.68
CA ALA A 24 -3.42 -11.71 2.53
C ALA A 24 -2.38 -11.69 3.67
N HIS A 25 -2.07 -12.86 4.24
CA HIS A 25 -1.00 -13.01 5.24
C HIS A 25 0.37 -12.64 4.69
N GLU A 26 0.69 -13.05 3.46
CA GLU A 26 1.95 -12.71 2.78
C GLU A 26 2.04 -11.20 2.50
N ILE A 27 0.90 -10.57 2.17
CA ILE A 27 0.80 -9.11 2.01
C ILE A 27 1.04 -8.39 3.35
N ALA A 28 0.50 -8.91 4.45
CA ALA A 28 0.74 -8.38 5.80
C ALA A 28 2.22 -8.53 6.19
N SER A 29 2.82 -9.71 5.95
CA SER A 29 4.23 -10.00 6.21
C SER A 29 5.17 -9.08 5.44
N ALA A 30 4.86 -8.77 4.18
CA ALA A 30 5.59 -7.81 3.37
C ALA A 30 5.55 -6.39 3.98
N PHE A 31 4.37 -5.93 4.38
CA PHE A 31 4.20 -4.65 5.05
C PHE A 31 4.98 -4.56 6.36
N LEU A 32 4.83 -5.56 7.24
CA LEU A 32 5.46 -5.60 8.55
C LEU A 32 6.99 -5.65 8.42
N SER A 33 7.51 -6.48 7.51
CA SER A 33 8.95 -6.56 7.25
C SER A 33 9.51 -5.21 6.80
N PHE A 34 8.83 -4.50 5.90
CA PHE A 34 9.25 -3.18 5.48
C PHE A 34 9.18 -2.17 6.64
N ARG A 35 8.10 -2.20 7.42
CA ARG A 35 7.92 -1.26 8.54
C ARG A 35 8.89 -1.46 9.68
N PHE A 36 9.37 -2.68 9.89
CA PHE A 36 10.42 -2.97 10.86
C PHE A 36 11.83 -2.90 10.28
N GLU A 37 11.97 -2.34 9.07
CA GLU A 37 13.26 -2.12 8.41
C GLU A 37 14.04 -3.42 8.15
N LEU A 38 13.33 -4.54 8.07
CA LEU A 38 13.87 -5.85 7.70
C LEU A 38 13.88 -5.96 6.17
N PHE A 39 14.65 -5.10 5.49
CA PHE A 39 14.53 -4.90 4.05
C PHE A 39 14.76 -6.16 3.23
N ALA A 40 15.77 -6.98 3.54
CA ALA A 40 15.97 -8.28 2.91
C ALA A 40 14.73 -9.21 3.01
N ASN A 41 14.00 -9.16 4.12
CA ASN A 41 12.75 -9.92 4.27
C ASN A 41 11.64 -9.26 3.47
N ALA A 42 11.49 -7.94 3.55
CA ALA A 42 10.49 -7.21 2.75
C ALA A 42 10.63 -7.49 1.25
N VAL A 43 11.86 -7.61 0.74
CA VAL A 43 12.13 -8.03 -0.64
C VAL A 43 11.55 -9.41 -0.94
N LYS A 44 11.80 -10.39 -0.06
CA LYS A 44 11.29 -11.76 -0.22
C LYS A 44 9.77 -11.81 -0.16
N GLU A 45 9.18 -11.21 0.86
CA GLU A 45 7.74 -11.22 1.10
C GLU A 45 6.98 -10.46 0.00
N CYS A 46 7.45 -9.29 -0.43
CA CYS A 46 6.83 -8.59 -1.57
C CYS A 46 6.90 -9.44 -2.85
N THR A 47 8.04 -10.09 -3.11
CA THR A 47 8.20 -10.97 -4.28
C THR A 47 7.19 -12.12 -4.24
N HIS A 48 7.03 -12.75 -3.07
CA HIS A 48 6.12 -13.87 -2.88
C HIS A 48 4.65 -13.43 -2.99
N ALA A 49 4.27 -12.37 -2.29
CA ALA A 49 2.92 -11.80 -2.35
C ALA A 49 2.52 -11.40 -3.78
N ILE A 50 3.44 -10.79 -4.55
CA ILE A 50 3.21 -10.49 -5.98
C ILE A 50 2.95 -11.78 -6.77
N ALA A 51 3.73 -12.84 -6.57
CA ALA A 51 3.56 -14.09 -7.29
C ALA A 51 2.21 -14.79 -6.98
N LEU A 52 1.75 -14.70 -5.73
CA LEU A 52 0.49 -15.29 -5.28
C LEU A 52 -0.75 -14.49 -5.69
N LEU A 53 -0.62 -13.16 -5.79
CA LEU A 53 -1.75 -12.31 -6.13
C LEU A 53 -2.29 -12.72 -7.51
N GLY A 54 -3.54 -13.18 -7.55
CA GLY A 54 -4.21 -13.56 -8.79
C GLY A 54 -4.70 -12.36 -9.61
N PRO A 55 -5.40 -12.60 -10.73
CA PRO A 55 -5.98 -11.54 -11.57
C PRO A 55 -7.29 -10.92 -11.02
N GLY A 56 -7.79 -11.38 -9.85
CA GLY A 56 -9.10 -11.02 -9.30
C GLY A 56 -10.24 -11.85 -9.91
N LYS A 57 -11.36 -12.01 -9.20
CA LYS A 57 -12.52 -12.81 -9.65
C LYS A 57 -13.36 -12.14 -10.75
N ASP A 58 -13.37 -10.81 -10.82
CA ASP A 58 -14.12 -10.02 -11.78
C ASP A 58 -13.37 -8.72 -12.16
N PRO A 59 -13.90 -7.86 -13.07
CA PRO A 59 -13.21 -6.64 -13.48
C PRO A 59 -12.91 -5.64 -12.35
N ALA A 60 -13.76 -5.53 -11.33
CA ALA A 60 -13.56 -4.60 -10.22
C ALA A 60 -12.39 -5.06 -9.33
N HIS A 61 -12.34 -6.36 -9.04
CA HIS A 61 -11.21 -6.99 -8.33
C HIS A 61 -9.94 -6.93 -9.16
N SER A 62 -10.03 -7.14 -10.47
CA SER A 62 -8.86 -7.14 -11.35
C SER A 62 -8.09 -5.82 -11.33
N ALA A 63 -8.82 -4.70 -11.35
CA ALA A 63 -8.21 -3.38 -11.26
C ALA A 63 -7.63 -3.09 -9.86
N ALA A 64 -8.28 -3.55 -8.79
CA ALA A 64 -7.76 -3.44 -7.42
C ALA A 64 -6.48 -4.29 -7.23
N HIS A 65 -6.47 -5.52 -7.75
CA HIS A 65 -5.32 -6.42 -7.73
C HIS A 65 -4.14 -5.84 -8.52
N ALA A 66 -4.40 -5.19 -9.66
CA ALA A 66 -3.36 -4.50 -10.42
C ALA A 66 -2.74 -3.36 -9.58
N ALA A 67 -3.56 -2.52 -8.94
CA ALA A 67 -3.07 -1.46 -8.06
C ALA A 67 -2.29 -2.03 -6.85
N LEU A 68 -2.78 -3.10 -6.22
CA LEU A 68 -2.09 -3.73 -5.10
C LEU A 68 -0.75 -4.36 -5.52
N ARG A 69 -0.70 -4.98 -6.70
CA ARG A 69 0.55 -5.46 -7.30
C ARG A 69 1.54 -4.32 -7.53
N LYS A 70 1.06 -3.17 -8.02
CA LYS A 70 1.88 -1.96 -8.19
C LYS A 70 2.43 -1.48 -6.86
N ALA A 71 1.58 -1.43 -5.83
CA ALA A 71 1.99 -1.04 -4.48
C ALA A 71 3.09 -1.94 -3.92
N LEU A 72 2.92 -3.27 -4.02
CA LEU A 72 3.95 -4.23 -3.63
C LEU A 72 5.24 -4.03 -4.44
N GLY A 73 5.14 -3.72 -5.74
CA GLY A 73 6.30 -3.42 -6.58
C GLY A 73 7.06 -2.15 -6.16
N ILE A 74 6.33 -1.09 -5.74
CA ILE A 74 6.94 0.13 -5.21
C ILE A 74 7.69 -0.17 -3.91
N VAL A 75 7.06 -0.90 -2.97
CA VAL A 75 7.69 -1.28 -1.71
C VAL A 75 8.89 -2.20 -1.94
N LEU A 76 8.78 -3.16 -2.86
CA LEU A 76 9.88 -4.05 -3.27
C LEU A 76 11.10 -3.26 -3.75
N ALA A 77 10.92 -2.32 -4.69
CA ALA A 77 12.01 -1.52 -5.22
C ALA A 77 12.69 -0.68 -4.12
N ASN A 78 11.89 -0.06 -3.25
CA ASN A 78 12.42 0.73 -2.12
C ASN A 78 13.16 -0.17 -1.11
N ALA A 79 12.63 -1.36 -0.81
CA ALA A 79 13.30 -2.32 0.07
C ALA A 79 14.63 -2.79 -0.53
N GLN A 80 14.69 -3.08 -1.83
CA GLN A 80 15.91 -3.46 -2.52
C GLN A 80 16.98 -2.36 -2.45
N ASP A 81 16.59 -1.10 -2.66
CA ASP A 81 17.52 0.01 -2.55
C ASP A 81 18.06 0.16 -1.12
N LEU A 82 17.18 0.14 -0.12
CA LEU A 82 17.56 0.29 1.28
C LEU A 82 18.44 -0.87 1.77
N ASP A 83 18.15 -2.11 1.38
CA ASP A 83 18.99 -3.29 1.68
C ASP A 83 20.39 -3.15 1.08
N ASN A 84 20.50 -2.51 -0.09
CA ASN A 84 21.76 -2.22 -0.76
C ASN A 84 22.41 -0.89 -0.34
N SER A 85 21.90 -0.23 0.71
CA SER A 85 22.37 1.10 1.17
C SER A 85 22.33 2.17 0.07
N ARG A 86 21.33 2.10 -0.80
CA ARG A 86 21.07 3.06 -1.88
C ARG A 86 19.83 3.88 -1.57
N VAL A 87 19.83 5.09 -2.10
CA VAL A 87 18.63 5.96 -2.10
C VAL A 87 18.41 6.39 -3.54
N THR A 88 17.44 5.78 -4.20
CA THR A 88 17.03 6.17 -5.55
C THR A 88 15.90 7.17 -5.44
N ALA A 89 16.08 8.35 -6.03
CA ALA A 89 15.08 9.42 -5.95
C ALA A 89 13.79 9.11 -6.72
N ASP A 90 13.84 8.19 -7.70
CA ASP A 90 12.69 7.75 -8.48
C ASP A 90 12.92 6.32 -8.99
N THR A 91 12.11 5.37 -8.53
CA THR A 91 12.17 3.96 -8.98
C THR A 91 11.57 3.78 -10.37
N GLY A 92 10.92 4.82 -10.93
CA GLY A 92 10.17 4.74 -12.19
C GLY A 92 8.84 4.00 -12.08
N ILE A 93 8.51 3.46 -10.90
CA ILE A 93 7.27 2.73 -10.64
C ILE A 93 6.27 3.71 -10.03
N ARG A 94 5.15 3.93 -10.73
CA ARG A 94 4.09 4.85 -10.31
C ARG A 94 2.72 4.28 -10.60
N PHE A 95 1.72 4.70 -9.82
CA PHE A 95 0.33 4.41 -10.09
C PHE A 95 -0.16 5.17 -11.33
N ASP A 96 -0.77 4.45 -12.27
CA ASP A 96 -1.47 5.02 -13.42
C ASP A 96 -2.86 5.57 -13.05
N GLU A 97 -3.57 6.15 -14.02
CA GLU A 97 -4.86 6.78 -13.79
C GLU A 97 -5.94 5.80 -13.29
N ARG A 98 -5.90 4.54 -13.72
CA ARG A 98 -6.86 3.51 -13.28
C ARG A 98 -6.52 3.10 -11.85
N GLU A 99 -5.25 2.85 -11.58
CA GLU A 99 -4.75 2.43 -10.27
C GLU A 99 -4.92 3.54 -9.22
N ARG A 100 -4.86 4.83 -9.61
CA ARG A 100 -5.13 5.98 -8.74
C ARG A 100 -6.52 5.97 -8.13
N THR A 101 -7.49 5.24 -8.69
CA THR A 101 -8.79 5.07 -8.03
C THR A 101 -8.66 4.31 -6.71
N TYR A 102 -7.63 3.49 -6.51
CA TYR A 102 -7.45 2.65 -5.32
C TYR A 102 -6.51 3.22 -4.26
N ILE A 103 -5.83 4.34 -4.53
CA ILE A 103 -4.92 4.97 -3.56
C ILE A 103 -5.66 5.96 -2.65
N ALA A 104 -5.07 6.27 -1.50
CA ALA A 104 -5.68 7.13 -0.49
C ALA A 104 -5.44 8.62 -0.78
N ILE A 105 -4.20 8.98 -1.10
CA ILE A 105 -3.76 10.37 -1.28
C ILE A 105 -3.69 10.67 -2.78
N ARG A 106 -4.73 11.35 -3.28
CA ARG A 106 -4.81 11.82 -4.68
C ARG A 106 -4.57 13.31 -4.73
N LEU A 107 -3.33 13.68 -5.04
CA LEU A 107 -2.93 15.07 -5.23
C LEU A 107 -2.56 15.32 -6.69
N PRO A 108 -2.83 16.53 -7.21
CA PRO A 108 -2.37 16.90 -8.54
C PRO A 108 -0.83 17.00 -8.54
N PRO A 109 -0.14 16.69 -9.66
CA PRO A 109 1.32 16.59 -9.68
C PRO A 109 2.07 17.84 -9.23
N ASP A 110 1.49 19.01 -9.43
CA ASP A 110 2.02 20.32 -9.03
C ASP A 110 1.95 20.57 -7.52
N ALA A 111 1.11 19.83 -6.79
CA ALA A 111 1.01 19.89 -5.33
C ALA A 111 1.94 18.89 -4.62
N VAL A 112 2.75 18.13 -5.36
CA VAL A 112 3.60 17.07 -4.82
C VAL A 112 5.06 17.48 -4.85
N GLU A 113 5.64 17.71 -3.67
CA GLU A 113 7.04 18.10 -3.54
C GLU A 113 8.01 16.98 -3.96
N VAL A 114 7.74 15.75 -3.50
CA VAL A 114 8.56 14.57 -3.83
C VAL A 114 7.64 13.44 -4.30
N PRO A 115 7.46 13.25 -5.62
CA PRO A 115 6.57 12.24 -6.17
C PRO A 115 6.83 10.82 -5.67
N ALA A 116 8.10 10.39 -5.60
CA ALA A 116 8.45 9.05 -5.15
C ALA A 116 8.02 8.78 -3.69
N THR A 117 8.13 9.77 -2.80
CA THR A 117 7.65 9.66 -1.42
C THR A 117 6.14 9.45 -1.38
N LEU A 118 5.38 10.23 -2.16
CA LEU A 118 3.93 10.08 -2.23
C LEU A 118 3.50 8.71 -2.78
N GLU A 119 4.21 8.19 -3.78
CA GLU A 119 3.94 6.88 -4.35
C GLU A 119 4.21 5.76 -3.33
N LEU A 120 5.33 5.83 -2.58
CA LEU A 120 5.63 4.89 -1.51
C LEU A 120 4.61 4.95 -0.38
N GLU A 121 4.22 6.13 0.08
CA GLU A 121 3.24 6.28 1.15
C GLU A 121 1.84 5.78 0.73
N ASN A 122 1.42 6.05 -0.51
CA ASN A 122 0.20 5.47 -1.06
C ASN A 122 0.28 3.95 -1.16
N ALA A 123 1.42 3.41 -1.58
CA ALA A 123 1.65 1.98 -1.63
C ALA A 123 1.51 1.35 -0.24
N LEU A 124 2.15 1.93 0.78
CA LEU A 124 2.06 1.46 2.16
C LEU A 124 0.63 1.51 2.70
N VAL A 125 -0.13 2.57 2.42
CA VAL A 125 -1.53 2.68 2.85
C VAL A 125 -2.42 1.63 2.16
N LEU A 126 -2.21 1.39 0.86
CA LEU A 126 -2.98 0.38 0.12
C LEU A 126 -2.68 -1.03 0.60
N ILE A 127 -1.41 -1.39 0.79
CA ILE A 127 -1.00 -2.70 1.33
C ILE A 127 -1.55 -2.89 2.74
N TYR A 128 -1.45 -1.86 3.59
CA TYR A 128 -2.02 -1.86 4.94
C TYR A 128 -3.52 -2.15 4.93
N ALA A 129 -4.27 -1.43 4.10
CA ALA A 129 -5.71 -1.60 4.01
C ALA A 129 -6.07 -2.98 3.47
N ALA A 130 -5.34 -3.48 2.46
CA ALA A 130 -5.57 -4.79 1.89
C ALA A 130 -5.37 -5.92 2.91
N ALA A 131 -4.26 -5.88 3.65
CA ALA A 131 -3.99 -6.83 4.73
C ALA A 131 -5.06 -6.76 5.83
N LEU A 132 -5.49 -5.56 6.24
CA LEU A 132 -6.55 -5.41 7.25
C LEU A 132 -7.93 -5.93 6.77
N ILE A 133 -8.22 -5.84 5.47
CA ILE A 133 -9.48 -6.32 4.90
C ILE A 133 -9.50 -7.85 4.79
N ALA A 134 -8.38 -8.44 4.34
CA ALA A 134 -8.36 -9.83 3.87
C ALA A 134 -7.55 -10.80 4.75
N SER A 135 -6.80 -10.32 5.76
CA SER A 135 -6.06 -11.17 6.73
C SER A 135 -6.60 -11.00 8.15
N PRO A 136 -7.59 -11.81 8.59
CA PRO A 136 -8.08 -11.80 9.96
C PRO A 136 -7.00 -12.15 10.99
N GLU A 137 -6.09 -13.07 10.65
CA GLU A 137 -5.00 -13.48 11.55
C GLU A 137 -4.05 -12.33 11.89
N ASP A 138 -3.85 -11.39 10.96
CA ASP A 138 -2.97 -10.25 11.15
C ASP A 138 -3.70 -8.99 11.65
N GLU A 139 -5.03 -9.02 11.83
CA GLU A 139 -5.84 -7.83 12.18
C GLU A 139 -5.27 -7.07 13.39
N GLY A 140 -4.86 -7.81 14.43
CA GLY A 140 -4.24 -7.24 15.63
C GLY A 140 -2.95 -6.49 15.33
N ALA A 141 -2.00 -7.15 14.64
CA ALA A 141 -0.71 -6.56 14.27
C ALA A 141 -0.91 -5.35 13.34
N MET A 142 -1.77 -5.47 12.33
CA MET A 142 -2.11 -4.36 11.44
C MET A 142 -2.73 -3.20 12.22
N GLY A 143 -3.65 -3.47 13.15
CA GLY A 143 -4.32 -2.47 13.99
C GLY A 143 -3.35 -1.54 14.73
N GLU A 144 -2.20 -2.04 15.18
CA GLU A 144 -1.17 -1.26 15.86
C GLU A 144 -0.58 -0.15 14.98
N HIS A 145 -0.53 -0.37 13.66
CA HIS A 145 0.01 0.60 12.70
C HIS A 145 -1.00 1.69 12.30
N ARG A 146 -2.25 1.61 12.75
CA ARG A 146 -3.27 2.61 12.40
C ARG A 146 -2.87 4.03 12.78
N LYS A 147 -2.26 4.22 13.96
CA LYS A 147 -1.79 5.53 14.42
C LYS A 147 -0.71 6.12 13.51
N TYR A 148 0.17 5.28 12.97
CA TYR A 148 1.21 5.70 12.03
C TYR A 148 0.57 6.28 10.76
N PHE A 149 -0.38 5.57 10.14
CA PHE A 149 -1.05 6.06 8.94
C PHE A 149 -1.90 7.30 9.20
N VAL A 150 -2.58 7.39 10.33
CA VAL A 150 -3.32 8.61 10.70
C VAL A 150 -2.40 9.82 10.81
N ARG A 151 -1.22 9.66 11.40
CA ARG A 151 -0.21 10.73 11.48
C ARG A 151 0.33 11.11 10.10
N MET A 152 0.69 10.12 9.29
CA MET A 152 1.16 10.32 7.92
C MET A 152 0.12 11.07 7.08
N LEU A 153 -1.12 10.59 7.05
CA LEU A 153 -2.23 11.22 6.34
C LEU A 153 -2.56 12.63 6.86
N THR A 154 -2.27 12.93 8.13
CA THR A 154 -2.45 14.27 8.69
C THR A 154 -1.50 15.29 8.06
N ALA A 155 -0.30 14.89 7.62
CA ALA A 155 0.60 15.77 6.87
C ALA A 155 -0.04 16.25 5.54
N TYR A 156 -0.90 15.43 4.95
CA TYR A 156 -1.60 15.74 3.69
C TYR A 156 -2.95 16.42 3.88
N LYS A 157 -3.44 16.58 5.12
CA LYS A 157 -4.79 17.09 5.42
C LYS A 157 -5.09 18.40 4.67
N LYS A 158 -4.16 19.36 4.69
CA LYS A 158 -4.30 20.66 4.02
C LYS A 158 -4.33 20.51 2.49
N ALA A 159 -3.43 19.73 1.92
CA ALA A 159 -3.34 19.50 0.48
C ALA A 159 -4.58 18.77 -0.06
N LEU A 160 -5.19 17.91 0.76
CA LEU A 160 -6.44 17.20 0.46
C LEU A 160 -7.70 18.08 0.66
N GLY A 161 -7.56 19.34 1.10
CA GLY A 161 -8.70 20.23 1.33
C GLY A 161 -9.58 19.83 2.52
N ILE A 162 -9.07 19.01 3.44
CA ILE A 162 -9.82 18.53 4.61
C ILE A 162 -9.60 19.51 5.76
N VAL A 163 -10.68 20.09 6.29
CA VAL A 163 -10.66 21.08 7.39
C VAL A 163 -10.66 20.40 8.75
#